data_AF-A0A351K199-F1
#
_entry.id   AF-A0A351K199-F1
#
_cell.length_a   1.000
_cell.length_b   1.000
_cell.length_c   1.000
_cell.angle_alpha   90.00
_cell.angle_beta   90.00
_cell.angle_gamma   90.00
#
_symmetry.space_group_name_H-M   'P 1'
#
loop_
_entity.id
_entity.type
_entity.pdbx_description
1 polymer ?
#
loop_
_entity_poly.entity_id
_entity_poly.type
_entity_poly.pdbx_seq_one_letter_code
_entity_poly.pdbx_strand_id
1 'polypeptide(L)'
;MSTLSVTLPDGSSRELAQGATALDLAKSIGSGLAKAAVAAVVDGVETDLTAGLNDGQEVEIITANSDEGRHVLRHSTAHVLAQAVTRLFPGAKFSVGPAIEHGFYYDFDLPGGKTFSDDDLSDIQKEMERIVKEDQPFIRSEMSPDEALELFADQPYKCEIIQRVTSADGDALDAGEVGLGDVISAYRNSDTFVDMCVGPHVPSTGKLKHFALQRTSGAYWRGSEEARMLQRIYGTAWESKGALEEHLNQLEEAAKRDHRRLATELDLLSFPSEIGGGLAIWHPKGATVRRMMEDYSRERH
;
A
#
# COMPACT_ATOMS: atom_id res chain seq x y z
N MET A 1 -35.37 -16.90 -15.77
CA MET A 1 -34.33 -16.69 -14.76
C MET A 1 -34.44 -15.24 -14.33
N SER A 2 -34.42 -14.94 -13.04
CA SER A 2 -34.47 -13.55 -12.57
C SER A 2 -33.21 -12.81 -13.05
N THR A 3 -33.39 -11.62 -13.57
CA THR A 3 -32.32 -10.73 -14.04
C THR A 3 -32.25 -9.50 -13.15
N LEU A 4 -31.08 -8.87 -13.09
CA LEU A 4 -30.88 -7.55 -12.51
C LEU A 4 -30.37 -6.61 -13.61
N SER A 5 -30.71 -5.33 -13.50
CA SER A 5 -30.28 -4.26 -14.39
C SER A 5 -29.38 -3.30 -13.63
N VAL A 6 -28.20 -3.02 -14.18
CA VAL A 6 -27.28 -2.00 -13.65
C VAL A 6 -27.08 -0.88 -14.67
N THR A 7 -26.77 0.32 -14.17
CA THR A 7 -26.50 1.51 -14.99
C THR A 7 -25.00 1.76 -15.07
N LEU A 8 -24.50 2.07 -16.27
CA LEU A 8 -23.11 2.41 -16.53
C LEU A 8 -22.93 3.94 -16.58
N PRO A 9 -21.69 4.46 -16.44
CA PRO A 9 -21.43 5.91 -16.44
C PRO A 9 -21.85 6.64 -17.72
N ASP A 10 -22.00 5.92 -18.84
CA ASP A 10 -22.49 6.47 -20.11
C ASP A 10 -24.03 6.56 -20.18
N GLY A 11 -24.72 6.22 -19.09
CA GLY A 11 -26.18 6.18 -18.98
C GLY A 11 -26.81 4.94 -19.62
N SER A 12 -26.02 4.03 -20.18
CA SER A 12 -26.54 2.76 -20.69
C SER A 12 -26.82 1.78 -19.56
N SER A 13 -27.76 0.85 -19.77
CA SER A 13 -28.07 -0.21 -18.82
C SER A 13 -27.62 -1.58 -19.33
N ARG A 14 -27.25 -2.46 -18.41
CA ARG A 14 -26.86 -3.84 -18.69
C ARG A 14 -27.69 -4.80 -17.85
N GLU A 15 -28.28 -5.80 -18.50
CA GLU A 15 -28.94 -6.91 -17.84
C GLU A 15 -27.95 -8.03 -17.52
N LEU A 16 -27.98 -8.50 -16.29
CA LEU A 16 -27.16 -9.61 -15.79
C LEU A 16 -28.05 -10.64 -15.08
N ALA A 17 -27.52 -11.84 -14.86
CA ALA A 17 -28.20 -12.83 -14.03
C ALA A 17 -28.25 -12.35 -12.57
N GLN A 18 -29.30 -12.74 -11.82
CA GLN A 18 -29.36 -12.49 -10.38
C GLN A 18 -28.10 -13.03 -9.68
N GLY A 19 -27.48 -12.21 -8.82
CA GLY A 19 -26.25 -12.57 -8.10
C GLY A 19 -24.96 -12.40 -8.90
N ALA A 20 -25.03 -11.79 -10.09
CA ALA A 20 -23.84 -11.40 -10.85
C ALA A 20 -22.98 -10.41 -10.08
N THR A 21 -21.67 -10.45 -10.32
CA THR A 21 -20.71 -9.54 -9.71
C THR A 21 -20.25 -8.44 -10.66
N ALA A 22 -19.53 -7.45 -10.14
CA ALA A 22 -18.87 -6.44 -10.99
C ALA A 22 -17.87 -7.07 -11.99
N LEU A 23 -17.25 -8.20 -11.65
CA LEU A 23 -16.43 -8.96 -12.58
C LEU A 23 -17.26 -9.52 -13.75
N ASP A 24 -18.47 -10.03 -13.47
CA ASP A 24 -19.36 -10.55 -14.51
C ASP A 24 -19.90 -9.43 -15.41
N LEU A 25 -20.16 -8.24 -14.85
CA LEU A 25 -20.42 -7.03 -15.64
C LEU A 25 -19.24 -6.70 -16.56
N ALA A 26 -18.01 -6.68 -16.05
CA ALA A 26 -16.83 -6.41 -16.87
C ALA A 26 -16.67 -7.44 -18.01
N LYS A 27 -16.94 -8.73 -17.73
CA LYS A 27 -16.94 -9.81 -18.74
C LYS A 27 -18.02 -9.62 -19.80
N SER A 28 -19.23 -9.19 -19.41
CA SER A 28 -20.35 -8.99 -20.33
C SER A 28 -20.11 -7.81 -21.29
N ILE A 29 -19.38 -6.78 -20.84
CA ILE A 29 -18.94 -5.66 -21.68
C ILE A 29 -17.84 -6.11 -22.65
N GLY A 30 -16.83 -6.83 -22.16
CA GLY A 30 -15.81 -7.40 -23.03
C GLY A 30 -14.61 -7.99 -22.29
N SER A 31 -14.00 -9.01 -22.92
CA SER A 31 -12.84 -9.72 -22.35
C SER A 31 -11.62 -8.82 -22.09
N GLY A 32 -11.45 -7.74 -22.85
CA GLY A 32 -10.40 -6.74 -22.63
C GLY A 32 -10.61 -5.99 -21.31
N LEU A 33 -11.83 -5.49 -21.08
CA LEU A 33 -12.18 -4.79 -19.84
C LEU A 33 -12.08 -5.73 -18.63
N ALA A 34 -12.60 -6.95 -18.72
CA ALA A 34 -12.48 -7.94 -17.65
C ALA A 34 -11.03 -8.25 -17.25
N LYS A 35 -10.10 -8.23 -18.21
CA LYS A 35 -8.67 -8.41 -17.93
C LYS A 35 -8.06 -7.19 -17.25
N ALA A 36 -8.44 -5.99 -17.67
CA ALA A 36 -7.93 -4.73 -17.12
C ALA A 36 -8.56 -4.35 -15.77
N ALA A 37 -9.76 -4.86 -15.46
CA ALA A 37 -10.49 -4.56 -14.24
C ALA A 37 -9.74 -5.05 -13.00
N VAL A 38 -9.74 -4.20 -11.96
CA VAL A 38 -9.17 -4.49 -10.63
C VAL A 38 -10.16 -4.27 -9.47
N ALA A 39 -11.07 -3.30 -9.58
CA ALA A 39 -12.12 -2.99 -8.62
C ALA A 39 -13.34 -2.40 -9.35
N ALA A 40 -14.36 -2.00 -8.62
CA ALA A 40 -15.49 -1.24 -9.15
C ALA A 40 -15.92 -0.14 -8.18
N VAL A 41 -16.67 0.84 -8.69
CA VAL A 41 -17.46 1.77 -7.87
C VAL A 41 -18.92 1.39 -8.04
N VAL A 42 -19.61 1.14 -6.94
CA VAL A 42 -21.04 0.82 -6.92
C VAL A 42 -21.76 1.86 -6.08
N ASP A 43 -22.70 2.59 -6.70
CA ASP A 43 -23.43 3.70 -6.08
C ASP A 43 -22.52 4.72 -5.38
N GLY A 44 -21.35 4.99 -5.98
CA GLY A 44 -20.35 5.94 -5.46
C GLY A 44 -19.38 5.35 -4.43
N VAL A 45 -19.43 4.05 -4.13
CA VAL A 45 -18.56 3.39 -3.15
C VAL A 45 -17.62 2.38 -3.83
N GLU A 46 -16.32 2.47 -3.57
CA GLU A 46 -15.34 1.48 -4.06
C GLU A 46 -15.60 0.09 -3.48
N THR A 47 -15.57 -0.94 -4.32
CA THR A 47 -15.88 -2.31 -3.96
C THR A 47 -15.06 -3.34 -4.75
N ASP A 48 -14.94 -4.54 -4.20
CA ASP A 48 -14.27 -5.65 -4.85
C ASP A 48 -15.01 -6.06 -6.12
N LEU A 49 -14.27 -6.50 -7.15
CA LEU A 49 -14.89 -7.04 -8.36
C LEU A 49 -15.72 -8.31 -8.11
N THR A 50 -15.47 -9.00 -7.01
CA THR A 50 -16.20 -10.21 -6.61
C THR A 50 -17.44 -9.91 -5.78
N ALA A 51 -17.69 -8.64 -5.41
CA ALA A 51 -18.90 -8.25 -4.72
C ALA A 51 -20.13 -8.44 -5.61
N GLY A 52 -21.21 -8.96 -5.02
CA GLY A 52 -22.48 -9.14 -5.71
C GLY A 52 -23.17 -7.80 -5.98
N LEU A 53 -23.78 -7.69 -7.16
CA LEU A 53 -24.56 -6.52 -7.56
C LEU A 53 -26.05 -6.74 -7.28
N ASN A 54 -26.75 -5.62 -7.05
CA ASN A 54 -28.19 -5.55 -6.88
C ASN A 54 -28.85 -4.81 -8.06
N ASP A 55 -30.16 -4.97 -8.19
CA ASP A 55 -30.95 -4.32 -9.24
C ASP A 55 -31.00 -2.81 -9.04
N GLY A 56 -30.82 -2.04 -10.12
CA GLY A 56 -30.88 -0.59 -10.16
C GLY A 56 -29.59 0.14 -9.79
N GLN A 57 -28.52 -0.56 -9.43
CA GLN A 57 -27.26 0.08 -9.02
C GLN A 57 -26.52 0.74 -10.18
N GLU A 58 -25.81 1.83 -9.89
CA GLU A 58 -24.85 2.45 -10.79
C GLU A 58 -23.47 1.83 -10.57
N VAL A 59 -22.84 1.35 -11.65
CA VAL A 59 -21.59 0.60 -11.57
C VAL A 59 -20.56 1.12 -12.56
N GLU A 60 -19.40 1.54 -12.04
CA GLU A 60 -18.21 1.89 -12.80
C GLU A 60 -17.11 0.85 -12.57
N ILE A 61 -16.42 0.43 -13.64
CA ILE A 61 -15.30 -0.52 -13.54
C ILE A 61 -13.98 0.25 -13.41
N ILE A 62 -13.28 0.02 -12.31
CA ILE A 62 -11.93 0.55 -12.10
C ILE A 62 -10.93 -0.36 -12.80
N THR A 63 -10.12 0.22 -13.68
CA THR A 63 -9.08 -0.50 -14.43
C THR A 63 -7.70 -0.23 -13.85
N ALA A 64 -6.80 -1.20 -13.98
CA ALA A 64 -5.45 -1.16 -13.41
C ALA A 64 -4.64 0.11 -13.76
N ASN A 65 -4.89 0.74 -14.91
CA ASN A 65 -4.14 1.90 -15.40
C ASN A 65 -4.69 3.26 -14.93
N SER A 66 -5.79 3.29 -14.16
CA SER A 66 -6.23 4.53 -13.51
C SER A 66 -5.44 4.76 -12.20
N ASP A 67 -5.56 5.96 -11.63
CA ASP A 67 -4.91 6.26 -10.35
C ASP A 67 -5.50 5.42 -9.21
N GLU A 68 -6.83 5.26 -9.21
CA GLU A 68 -7.58 4.38 -8.31
C GLU A 68 -7.16 2.93 -8.51
N GLY A 69 -7.02 2.48 -9.77
CA GLY A 69 -6.55 1.13 -10.07
C GLY A 69 -5.14 0.86 -9.58
N ARG A 70 -4.22 1.83 -9.73
CA ARG A 70 -2.87 1.74 -9.16
C ARG A 70 -2.88 1.74 -7.64
N HIS A 71 -3.79 2.49 -7.01
CA HIS A 71 -3.98 2.46 -5.56
C HIS A 71 -4.39 1.05 -5.10
N VAL A 72 -5.38 0.42 -5.73
CA VAL A 72 -5.83 -0.95 -5.44
C VAL A 72 -4.70 -1.98 -5.65
N LEU A 73 -3.91 -1.85 -6.72
CA LEU A 73 -2.74 -2.70 -6.97
C LEU A 73 -1.72 -2.60 -5.83
N ARG A 74 -1.37 -1.37 -5.42
CA ARG A 74 -0.37 -1.12 -4.37
C ARG A 74 -0.85 -1.61 -3.01
N HIS A 75 -2.10 -1.33 -2.69
CA HIS A 75 -2.73 -1.78 -1.45
C HIS A 75 -2.75 -3.33 -1.36
N SER A 76 -3.17 -3.99 -2.44
CA SER A 76 -3.13 -5.46 -2.51
C SER A 76 -1.71 -6.05 -2.47
N THR A 77 -0.73 -5.35 -3.04
CA THR A 77 0.68 -5.77 -2.99
C THR A 77 1.25 -5.64 -1.58
N ALA A 78 0.80 -4.66 -0.80
CA ALA A 78 1.16 -4.53 0.61
C ALA A 78 0.72 -5.76 1.44
N HIS A 79 -0.47 -6.31 1.17
CA HIS A 79 -0.93 -7.55 1.83
C HIS A 79 -0.06 -8.76 1.44
N VAL A 80 0.32 -8.87 0.17
CA VAL A 80 1.26 -9.92 -0.28
C VAL A 80 2.63 -9.77 0.39
N LEU A 81 3.11 -8.54 0.61
CA LEU A 81 4.32 -8.27 1.37
C LEU A 81 4.17 -8.75 2.83
N ALA A 82 3.08 -8.41 3.51
CA ALA A 82 2.84 -8.86 4.88
C ALA A 82 2.76 -10.40 5.00
N GLN A 83 2.11 -11.07 4.05
CA GLN A 83 2.10 -12.52 3.99
C GLN A 83 3.51 -13.10 3.75
N ALA A 84 4.30 -12.53 2.84
CA ALA A 84 5.66 -12.99 2.57
C ALA A 84 6.54 -12.88 3.82
N VAL A 85 6.47 -11.75 4.53
CA VAL A 85 7.21 -11.53 5.77
C VAL A 85 6.78 -12.52 6.86
N THR A 86 5.48 -12.71 7.08
CA THR A 86 5.00 -13.65 8.11
C THR A 86 5.35 -15.11 7.80
N ARG A 87 5.46 -15.50 6.52
CA ARG A 87 5.97 -16.82 6.10
C ARG A 87 7.47 -16.99 6.39
N LEU A 88 8.29 -15.99 6.10
CA LEU A 88 9.75 -16.06 6.25
C LEU A 88 10.23 -15.80 7.68
N PHE A 89 9.48 -15.01 8.45
CA PHE A 89 9.82 -14.60 9.82
C PHE A 89 8.70 -15.02 10.79
N PRO A 90 8.62 -16.31 11.17
CA PRO A 90 7.61 -16.79 12.11
C PRO A 90 7.60 -15.97 13.41
N GLY A 91 6.43 -15.48 13.79
CA GLY A 91 6.25 -14.62 14.96
C GLY A 91 6.39 -13.12 14.69
N ALA A 92 6.69 -12.70 13.45
CA ALA A 92 6.60 -11.31 13.04
C ALA A 92 5.20 -10.76 13.27
N LYS A 93 5.13 -9.55 13.82
CA LYS A 93 3.89 -8.79 13.98
C LYS A 93 3.85 -7.68 12.95
N PHE A 94 2.68 -7.43 12.38
CA PHE A 94 2.48 -6.42 11.34
C PHE A 94 1.47 -5.39 11.83
N SER A 95 1.67 -4.13 11.44
CA SER A 95 0.81 -3.03 11.85
C SER A 95 0.04 -2.43 10.68
N VAL A 96 0.51 -1.36 10.06
CA VAL A 96 -0.20 -0.65 8.98
C VAL A 96 0.54 -0.76 7.66
N GLY A 97 -0.26 -0.89 6.58
CA GLY A 97 0.23 -1.20 5.24
C GLY A 97 -0.33 -0.33 4.12
N PRO A 98 -0.34 1.01 4.23
CA PRO A 98 -1.08 1.85 3.30
C PRO A 98 -0.41 1.90 1.92
N ALA A 99 -1.25 2.05 0.90
CA ALA A 99 -0.82 2.54 -0.40
C ALA A 99 -0.48 4.03 -0.31
N ILE A 100 0.54 4.45 -1.06
CA ILE A 100 1.01 5.83 -1.18
C ILE A 100 1.12 6.21 -2.67
N GLU A 101 1.31 7.49 -2.95
CA GLU A 101 1.24 8.08 -4.31
C GLU A 101 2.05 7.33 -5.38
N HIS A 102 3.20 6.74 -5.01
CA HIS A 102 4.08 6.01 -5.94
C HIS A 102 4.44 4.61 -5.44
N GLY A 103 3.70 4.05 -4.48
CA GLY A 103 4.01 2.73 -3.96
C GLY A 103 3.19 2.35 -2.74
N PHE A 104 3.79 1.63 -1.83
CA PHE A 104 3.22 1.23 -0.55
C PHE A 104 4.35 1.05 0.45
N TYR A 105 3.98 0.95 1.72
CA TYR A 105 4.88 0.42 2.73
C TYR A 105 4.12 -0.49 3.69
N TYR A 106 4.86 -1.28 4.46
CA TYR A 106 4.29 -2.04 5.56
C TYR A 106 5.28 -2.04 6.74
N ASP A 107 4.75 -1.81 7.94
CA ASP A 107 5.50 -1.79 9.19
C ASP A 107 5.45 -3.14 9.93
N PHE A 108 6.63 -3.61 10.36
CA PHE A 108 6.80 -4.91 11.02
C PHE A 108 7.57 -4.79 12.34
N ASP A 109 7.16 -5.60 13.32
CA ASP A 109 7.92 -5.89 14.53
C ASP A 109 8.41 -7.33 14.48
N LEU A 110 9.73 -7.50 14.38
CA LEU A 110 10.36 -8.81 14.28
C LEU A 110 10.70 -9.38 15.66
N PRO A 111 10.54 -10.69 15.87
CA PRO A 111 10.83 -11.32 17.15
C PRO A 111 12.32 -11.26 17.48
N GLY A 112 12.64 -11.13 18.77
CA GLY A 112 14.03 -11.19 19.26
C GLY A 112 14.90 -9.98 18.87
N GLY A 113 14.30 -8.85 18.50
CA GLY A 113 15.04 -7.63 18.15
C GLY A 113 15.80 -7.72 16.82
N LYS A 114 15.43 -8.67 15.96
CA LYS A 114 16.01 -8.82 14.62
C LYS A 114 15.69 -7.61 13.75
N THR A 115 16.60 -7.29 12.83
CA THR A 115 16.38 -6.28 11.80
C THR A 115 16.47 -6.88 10.41
N PHE A 116 15.72 -6.34 9.46
CA PHE A 116 15.86 -6.71 8.04
C PHE A 116 17.23 -6.29 7.52
N SER A 117 17.88 -7.20 6.81
CA SER A 117 19.06 -6.96 6.00
C SER A 117 18.69 -6.79 4.51
N ASP A 118 19.66 -6.38 3.69
CA ASP A 118 19.46 -6.28 2.24
C ASP A 118 19.19 -7.66 1.60
N ASP A 119 19.81 -8.72 2.14
CA ASP A 119 19.57 -10.11 1.70
C ASP A 119 18.13 -10.54 2.01
N ASP A 120 17.60 -10.16 3.19
CA ASP A 120 16.21 -10.43 3.56
C ASP A 120 15.24 -9.79 2.57
N LEU A 121 15.53 -8.58 2.06
CA LEU A 121 14.66 -7.91 1.08
C LEU A 121 14.60 -8.69 -0.23
N SER A 122 15.74 -9.22 -0.68
CA SER A 122 15.79 -10.08 -1.87
C SER A 122 14.95 -11.33 -1.68
N ASP A 123 15.03 -11.96 -0.51
CA ASP A 123 14.30 -13.18 -0.21
C ASP A 123 12.79 -12.95 -0.01
N ILE A 124 12.41 -11.84 0.64
CA ILE A 124 11.01 -11.41 0.74
C ILE A 124 10.43 -11.17 -0.65
N GLN A 125 11.16 -10.48 -1.54
CA GLN A 125 10.68 -10.26 -2.90
C GLN A 125 10.45 -11.57 -3.67
N LYS A 126 11.36 -12.54 -3.57
CA LYS A 126 11.18 -13.88 -4.18
C LYS A 126 9.96 -14.60 -3.60
N GLU A 127 9.71 -14.47 -2.30
CA GLU A 127 8.54 -15.08 -1.66
C GLU A 127 7.23 -14.40 -2.09
N MET A 128 7.21 -13.07 -2.24
CA MET A 128 6.07 -12.34 -2.83
C MET A 128 5.79 -12.83 -4.25
N GLU A 129 6.83 -13.01 -5.09
CA GLU A 129 6.68 -13.55 -6.44
C GLU A 129 6.14 -14.99 -6.43
N ARG A 130 6.48 -15.79 -5.42
CA ARG A 130 5.91 -17.14 -5.22
C ARG A 130 4.42 -17.07 -4.90
N ILE A 131 4.01 -16.21 -3.96
CA ILE A 131 2.60 -15.98 -3.60
C ILE A 131 1.77 -15.52 -4.81
N VAL A 132 2.34 -14.64 -5.64
CA VAL A 132 1.69 -14.16 -6.87
C VAL A 132 1.49 -15.30 -7.87
N LYS A 133 2.46 -16.22 -7.99
CA LYS A 133 2.33 -17.42 -8.84
C LYS A 133 1.31 -18.44 -8.30
N GLU A 134 1.04 -18.43 -7.01
CA GLU A 134 0.00 -19.27 -6.37
C GLU A 134 -1.42 -18.80 -6.74
N ASP A 135 -1.59 -17.59 -7.30
CA ASP A 135 -2.87 -17.02 -7.76
C ASP A 135 -4.01 -17.12 -6.73
N GLN A 136 -3.66 -16.77 -5.51
CA GLN A 136 -4.54 -16.83 -4.34
C GLN A 136 -5.69 -15.81 -4.47
N PRO A 137 -6.97 -16.21 -4.24
CA PRO A 137 -8.08 -15.27 -4.26
C PRO A 137 -8.08 -14.40 -3.02
N PHE A 138 -8.43 -13.11 -3.15
CA PHE A 138 -8.73 -12.28 -1.98
C PHE A 138 -10.18 -12.50 -1.57
N ILE A 139 -10.40 -12.99 -0.35
CA ILE A 139 -11.72 -13.28 0.21
C ILE A 139 -11.98 -12.32 1.35
N ARG A 140 -12.96 -11.43 1.15
CA ARG A 140 -13.44 -10.50 2.16
C ARG A 140 -14.39 -11.21 3.13
N SER A 141 -14.24 -10.92 4.42
CA SER A 141 -15.16 -11.31 5.48
C SER A 141 -15.46 -10.11 6.37
N GLU A 142 -16.66 -10.07 6.92
CA GLU A 142 -17.10 -9.07 7.90
C GLU A 142 -17.40 -9.80 9.21
N MET A 143 -17.03 -9.18 10.33
CA MET A 143 -17.19 -9.74 11.66
C MET A 143 -17.37 -8.63 12.70
N SER A 144 -17.83 -9.01 13.89
CA SER A 144 -17.91 -8.09 15.03
C SER A 144 -16.51 -7.74 15.57
N PRO A 145 -16.36 -6.64 16.34
CA PRO A 145 -15.08 -6.30 16.94
C PRO A 145 -14.53 -7.38 17.87
N ASP A 146 -15.41 -8.06 18.62
CA ASP A 146 -15.01 -9.15 19.52
C ASP A 146 -14.43 -10.34 18.74
N GLU A 147 -15.07 -10.75 17.65
CA GLU A 147 -14.55 -11.80 16.76
C GLU A 147 -13.24 -11.39 16.09
N ALA A 148 -13.10 -10.12 15.71
CA ALA A 148 -11.85 -9.60 15.14
C ALA A 148 -10.71 -9.61 16.18
N LEU A 149 -10.99 -9.24 17.44
CA LEU A 149 -10.01 -9.30 18.52
C LEU A 149 -9.54 -10.73 18.81
N GLU A 150 -10.44 -11.71 18.70
CA GLU A 150 -10.06 -13.13 18.80
C GLU A 150 -9.22 -13.58 17.60
N LEU A 151 -9.62 -13.19 16.38
CA LEU A 151 -8.91 -13.54 15.14
C LEU A 151 -7.48 -12.98 15.11
N PHE A 152 -7.30 -11.75 15.59
CA PHE A 152 -6.03 -11.04 15.62
C PHE A 152 -5.35 -11.07 16.99
N ALA A 153 -5.73 -11.98 17.88
CA ALA A 153 -5.21 -12.03 19.26
C ALA A 153 -3.67 -12.12 19.35
N ASP A 154 -3.02 -12.65 18.31
CA ASP A 154 -1.56 -12.70 18.23
C ASP A 154 -0.95 -11.44 17.58
N GLN A 155 -1.73 -10.54 17.00
CA GLN A 155 -1.30 -9.30 16.35
C GLN A 155 -1.64 -8.06 17.21
N PRO A 156 -0.75 -7.66 18.15
CA PRO A 156 -1.08 -6.63 19.14
C PRO A 156 -1.43 -5.27 18.52
N TYR A 157 -0.78 -4.90 17.41
CA TYR A 157 -1.06 -3.66 16.71
C TYR A 157 -2.47 -3.63 16.11
N LYS A 158 -2.94 -4.75 15.55
CA LYS A 158 -4.30 -4.87 15.01
C LYS A 158 -5.34 -4.82 16.12
N CYS A 159 -5.09 -5.49 17.25
CA CYS A 159 -5.96 -5.38 18.43
C CYS A 159 -6.08 -3.94 18.94
N GLU A 160 -4.96 -3.20 19.00
CA GLU A 160 -4.96 -1.78 19.42
C GLU A 160 -5.81 -0.93 18.46
N ILE A 161 -5.66 -1.11 17.14
CA ILE A 161 -6.46 -0.39 16.14
C ILE A 161 -7.95 -0.68 16.35
N ILE A 162 -8.35 -1.95 16.47
CA ILE A 162 -9.76 -2.35 16.69
C ILE A 162 -10.31 -1.66 17.94
N GLN A 163 -9.61 -1.75 19.06
CA GLN A 163 -10.05 -1.15 20.33
C GLN A 163 -10.26 0.36 20.20
N ARG A 164 -9.35 1.09 19.54
CA ARG A 164 -9.46 2.54 19.38
C ARG A 164 -10.59 2.98 18.48
N VAL A 165 -10.82 2.24 17.39
CA VAL A 165 -11.95 2.52 16.48
C VAL A 165 -13.26 2.31 17.21
N THR A 166 -13.36 1.26 18.03
CA THR A 166 -14.56 1.01 18.85
C THR A 166 -14.76 1.98 20.01
N SER A 167 -13.69 2.60 20.53
CA SER A 167 -13.77 3.54 21.66
C SER A 167 -13.99 5.01 21.27
N ALA A 168 -14.16 5.30 19.97
CA ALA A 168 -14.25 6.66 19.40
C ALA A 168 -12.97 7.52 19.50
N ASP A 169 -11.80 6.89 19.68
CA ASP A 169 -10.47 7.53 19.67
C ASP A 169 -9.71 7.30 18.35
N GLY A 170 -10.43 6.88 17.30
CA GLY A 170 -9.88 6.57 15.98
C GLY A 170 -9.32 7.81 15.27
N ASP A 171 -8.15 7.66 14.66
CA ASP A 171 -7.54 8.66 13.79
C ASP A 171 -7.59 8.27 12.29
N ALA A 172 -6.98 9.08 11.43
CA ALA A 172 -6.98 8.82 9.98
C ALA A 172 -6.21 7.56 9.57
N LEU A 173 -5.26 7.08 10.38
CA LEU A 173 -4.58 5.80 10.13
C LEU A 173 -5.53 4.64 10.44
N ASP A 174 -6.33 4.78 11.49
CA ASP A 174 -7.30 3.78 11.90
C ASP A 174 -8.43 3.62 10.84
N ALA A 175 -8.85 4.72 10.21
CA ALA A 175 -9.90 4.71 9.18
C ALA A 175 -9.54 3.98 7.88
N GLY A 176 -8.24 3.83 7.57
CA GLY A 176 -7.78 3.05 6.42
C GLY A 176 -7.76 1.54 6.67
N GLU A 177 -7.76 1.14 7.94
CA GLU A 177 -7.67 -0.26 8.37
C GLU A 177 -9.05 -0.81 8.80
N VAL A 178 -9.93 0.06 9.33
CA VAL A 178 -11.26 -0.30 9.81
C VAL A 178 -12.31 0.68 9.27
N GLY A 179 -13.42 0.15 8.75
CA GLY A 179 -14.56 0.97 8.34
C GLY A 179 -15.25 1.63 9.53
N LEU A 180 -15.84 2.81 9.34
CA LEU A 180 -16.60 3.48 10.41
C LEU A 180 -17.84 2.65 10.79
N GLY A 181 -17.84 2.02 11.97
CA GLY A 181 -19.00 1.31 12.51
C GLY A 181 -18.67 0.09 13.39
N ASP A 182 -19.70 -0.68 13.72
CA ASP A 182 -19.62 -1.90 14.55
C ASP A 182 -19.18 -3.14 13.76
N VAL A 183 -18.64 -2.97 12.54
CA VAL A 183 -18.26 -4.07 11.65
C VAL A 183 -16.81 -3.92 11.22
N ILE A 184 -16.02 -4.95 11.50
CA ILE A 184 -14.63 -5.06 11.07
C ILE A 184 -14.57 -5.93 9.83
N SER A 185 -13.88 -5.45 8.78
CA SER A 185 -13.60 -6.24 7.59
C SER A 185 -12.18 -6.78 7.60
N ALA A 186 -12.03 -8.01 7.12
CA ALA A 186 -10.75 -8.67 6.97
C ALA A 186 -10.67 -9.40 5.63
N TYR A 187 -9.47 -9.41 5.05
CA TYR A 187 -9.17 -10.10 3.82
C TYR A 187 -8.25 -11.27 4.07
N ARG A 188 -8.68 -12.43 3.55
CA ARG A 188 -7.91 -13.66 3.56
C ARG A 188 -7.54 -14.02 2.14
N ASN A 189 -6.25 -14.19 1.88
CA ASN A 189 -5.77 -14.77 0.62
C ASN A 189 -5.10 -16.14 0.80
N SER A 190 -4.91 -16.62 2.03
CA SER A 190 -4.59 -18.02 2.28
C SER A 190 -5.13 -18.49 3.62
N ASP A 191 -5.19 -19.80 3.85
CA ASP A 191 -5.63 -20.34 5.14
C ASP A 191 -4.74 -19.87 6.30
N THR A 192 -3.48 -19.54 6.01
CA THR A 192 -2.47 -19.16 7.00
C THR A 192 -2.28 -17.65 7.16
N PHE A 193 -2.96 -16.81 6.36
CA PHE A 193 -2.79 -15.36 6.41
C PHE A 193 -4.11 -14.63 6.21
N VAL A 194 -4.38 -13.71 7.13
CA VAL A 194 -5.51 -12.80 7.13
C VAL A 194 -5.01 -11.44 7.60
N ASP A 195 -5.53 -10.38 6.99
CA ASP A 195 -5.21 -9.01 7.36
C ASP A 195 -6.50 -8.19 7.48
N MET A 196 -6.50 -7.23 8.38
CA MET A 196 -7.61 -6.32 8.60
C MET A 196 -7.49 -5.16 7.61
N CYS A 197 -8.53 -4.96 6.79
CA CYS A 197 -8.61 -3.80 5.92
C CYS A 197 -10.04 -3.59 5.40
N VAL A 198 -10.35 -2.36 4.98
CA VAL A 198 -11.58 -1.97 4.28
C VAL A 198 -11.58 -2.45 2.82
N GLY A 199 -10.41 -2.47 2.18
CA GLY A 199 -10.22 -2.74 0.76
C GLY A 199 -10.60 -1.53 -0.12
N PRO A 200 -10.91 -1.74 -1.42
CA PRO A 200 -11.01 -3.04 -2.10
C PRO A 200 -9.65 -3.66 -2.44
N HIS A 201 -9.67 -4.95 -2.79
CA HIS A 201 -8.52 -5.68 -3.31
C HIS A 201 -8.72 -6.18 -4.74
N VAL A 202 -7.60 -6.49 -5.41
CA VAL A 202 -7.65 -7.22 -6.68
C VAL A 202 -8.31 -8.60 -6.50
N PRO A 203 -8.91 -9.19 -7.55
CA PRO A 203 -9.56 -10.49 -7.44
C PRO A 203 -8.64 -11.64 -6.98
N SER A 204 -7.35 -11.58 -7.34
CA SER A 204 -6.36 -12.58 -6.96
C SER A 204 -4.94 -12.02 -6.97
N THR A 205 -4.04 -12.65 -6.20
CA THR A 205 -2.62 -12.26 -6.14
C THR A 205 -1.95 -12.36 -7.52
N GLY A 206 -2.44 -13.19 -8.43
CA GLY A 206 -1.92 -13.32 -9.79
C GLY A 206 -2.08 -12.06 -10.66
N LYS A 207 -2.88 -11.08 -10.23
CA LYS A 207 -2.96 -9.75 -10.86
C LYS A 207 -1.75 -8.85 -10.54
N LEU A 208 -1.00 -9.15 -9.48
CA LEU A 208 0.06 -8.30 -8.92
C LEU A 208 1.44 -8.67 -9.48
N LYS A 209 1.60 -8.57 -10.81
CA LYS A 209 2.79 -9.10 -11.51
C LYS A 209 3.99 -8.16 -11.54
N HIS A 210 3.78 -6.87 -11.32
CA HIS A 210 4.78 -5.84 -11.58
C HIS A 210 4.98 -4.99 -10.33
N PHE A 211 5.83 -5.48 -9.44
CA PHE A 211 6.21 -4.78 -8.22
C PHE A 211 7.72 -4.89 -7.96
N ALA A 212 8.23 -4.02 -7.10
CA ALA A 212 9.60 -4.07 -6.61
C ALA A 212 9.67 -3.54 -5.17
N LEU A 213 10.44 -4.22 -4.31
CA LEU A 213 10.82 -3.67 -3.01
C LEU A 213 11.97 -2.68 -3.19
N GLN A 214 12.01 -1.65 -2.35
CA GLN A 214 12.92 -0.51 -2.52
C GLN A 214 13.94 -0.41 -1.39
N ARG A 215 13.47 -0.21 -0.16
CA ARG A 215 14.33 0.04 1.00
C ARG A 215 13.62 -0.30 2.30
N THR A 216 14.41 -0.44 3.36
CA THR A 216 13.92 -0.47 4.73
C THR A 216 14.14 0.86 5.43
N SER A 217 13.33 1.15 6.43
CA SER A 217 13.58 2.22 7.39
C SER A 217 13.03 1.87 8.77
N GLY A 218 13.47 2.58 9.80
CA GLY A 218 12.78 2.57 11.09
C GLY A 218 11.51 3.43 11.03
N ALA A 219 10.47 3.03 11.74
CA ALA A 219 9.29 3.82 12.00
C ALA A 219 8.87 3.64 13.45
N TYR A 220 8.46 4.70 14.13
CA TYR A 220 7.90 4.57 15.47
C TYR A 220 6.40 4.34 15.36
N TRP A 221 5.87 3.43 16.17
CA TRP A 221 4.42 3.20 16.23
C TRP A 221 3.69 4.51 16.55
N ARG A 222 2.72 4.87 15.70
CA ARG A 222 2.00 6.16 15.70
C ARG A 222 2.88 7.41 15.75
N GLY A 223 4.13 7.31 15.31
CA GLY A 223 5.09 8.42 15.34
C GLY A 223 5.56 8.84 16.74
N SER A 224 5.28 8.05 17.78
CA SER A 224 5.74 8.32 19.14
C SER A 224 7.09 7.68 19.42
N GLU A 225 8.11 8.49 19.71
CA GLU A 225 9.47 7.99 20.03
C GLU A 225 9.51 7.12 21.30
N GLU A 226 8.52 7.24 22.17
CA GLU A 226 8.37 6.40 23.37
C GLU A 226 7.79 5.01 23.05
N ALA A 227 7.19 4.85 21.87
CA ALA A 227 6.59 3.60 21.43
C ALA A 227 7.61 2.66 20.80
N ARG A 228 7.17 1.42 20.54
CA ARG A 228 8.03 0.40 19.93
C ARG A 228 8.48 0.83 18.53
N MET A 229 9.77 0.75 18.28
CA MET A 229 10.35 0.95 16.95
C MET A 229 10.02 -0.25 16.06
N LEU A 230 9.33 0.03 14.96
CA LEU A 230 8.98 -0.88 13.88
C LEU A 230 9.96 -0.73 12.73
N GLN A 231 9.91 -1.70 11.82
CA GLN A 231 10.69 -1.70 10.60
C GLN A 231 9.76 -1.65 9.40
N ARG A 232 9.90 -0.56 8.64
CA ARG A 232 9.13 -0.27 7.45
C ARG A 232 9.83 -0.84 6.24
N ILE A 233 9.11 -1.62 5.43
CA ILE A 233 9.56 -2.00 4.08
C ILE A 233 8.77 -1.18 3.07
N TYR A 234 9.48 -0.46 2.20
CA TYR A 234 8.90 0.26 1.07
C TYR A 234 8.90 -0.60 -0.20
N GLY A 235 7.83 -0.50 -0.97
CA GLY A 235 7.72 -1.11 -2.29
C GLY A 235 6.88 -0.28 -3.24
N THR A 236 6.84 -0.68 -4.50
CA THR A 236 6.02 -0.06 -5.54
C THR A 236 5.37 -1.14 -6.41
N ALA A 237 4.19 -0.85 -6.97
CA ALA A 237 3.44 -1.75 -7.84
C ALA A 237 2.74 -0.96 -8.95
N TRP A 238 2.69 -1.56 -10.14
CA TRP A 238 2.23 -0.93 -11.39
C TRP A 238 1.42 -1.90 -12.25
N GLU A 239 0.61 -1.37 -13.16
CA GLU A 239 -0.26 -2.15 -14.03
C GLU A 239 0.48 -2.89 -15.14
N SER A 240 1.72 -2.50 -15.42
CA SER A 240 2.54 -3.06 -16.49
C SER A 240 4.03 -3.09 -16.13
N LYS A 241 4.76 -4.01 -16.76
CA LYS A 241 6.22 -4.06 -16.66
C LYS A 241 6.88 -2.75 -17.12
N GLY A 242 6.34 -2.16 -18.20
CA GLY A 242 6.87 -0.91 -18.76
C GLY A 242 6.74 0.25 -17.79
N ALA A 243 5.59 0.42 -17.14
CA ALA A 243 5.39 1.47 -16.15
C ALA A 243 6.27 1.29 -14.90
N LEU A 244 6.46 0.04 -14.44
CA LEU A 244 7.40 -0.25 -13.36
C LEU A 244 8.83 0.15 -13.74
N GLU A 245 9.31 -0.26 -14.92
CA GLU A 245 10.65 0.07 -15.41
C GLU A 245 10.84 1.58 -15.57
N GLU A 246 9.83 2.29 -16.09
CA GLU A 246 9.84 3.74 -16.21
C GLU A 246 9.98 4.41 -14.84
N HIS A 247 9.19 3.98 -13.86
CA HIS A 247 9.26 4.53 -12.50
C HIS A 247 10.60 4.26 -11.83
N LEU A 248 11.14 3.05 -11.94
CA LEU A 248 12.45 2.72 -11.39
C LEU A 248 13.57 3.55 -12.03
N ASN A 249 13.51 3.78 -13.34
CA ASN A 249 14.45 4.67 -14.03
C ASN A 249 14.34 6.12 -13.54
N GLN A 250 13.12 6.63 -13.31
CA GLN A 250 12.92 7.96 -12.73
C GLN A 250 13.54 8.08 -11.33
N LEU A 251 13.42 7.05 -10.48
CA LEU A 251 14.06 7.03 -9.16
C LEU A 251 15.58 7.00 -9.25
N GLU A 252 16.16 6.25 -10.20
CA GLU A 252 17.60 6.23 -10.44
C GLU A 252 18.11 7.61 -10.87
N GLU A 253 17.41 8.26 -11.80
CA GLU A 253 17.72 9.61 -12.25
C GLU A 253 17.58 10.65 -11.13
N ALA A 254 16.56 10.53 -10.28
CA ALA A 254 16.41 11.39 -9.10
C ALA A 254 17.56 11.19 -8.11
N ALA A 255 17.99 9.95 -7.85
CA ALA A 255 19.09 9.63 -6.95
C ALA A 255 20.45 10.20 -7.42
N LYS A 256 20.68 10.28 -8.75
CA LYS A 256 21.85 10.96 -9.34
C LYS A 256 21.87 12.47 -9.05
N ARG A 257 20.71 13.06 -8.77
CA ARG A 257 20.53 14.50 -8.54
C ARG A 257 20.26 14.84 -7.07
N ASP A 258 20.45 13.88 -6.16
CA ASP A 258 20.29 14.10 -4.73
C ASP A 258 21.34 15.10 -4.23
N HIS A 259 20.88 16.21 -3.64
CA HIS A 259 21.76 17.27 -3.15
C HIS A 259 22.74 16.77 -2.08
N ARG A 260 22.43 15.74 -1.30
CA ARG A 260 23.33 15.16 -0.28
C ARG A 260 24.51 14.45 -0.94
N ARG A 261 24.21 13.70 -1.99
CA ARG A 261 25.21 13.04 -2.83
C ARG A 261 26.09 14.07 -3.52
N LEU A 262 25.48 15.01 -4.25
CA LEU A 262 26.20 16.06 -4.97
C LEU A 262 27.00 16.96 -4.04
N ALA A 263 26.50 17.27 -2.85
CA ALA A 263 27.23 18.08 -1.89
C ALA A 263 28.52 17.42 -1.42
N THR A 264 28.52 16.08 -1.27
CA THR A 264 29.71 15.31 -0.94
C THR A 264 30.65 15.23 -2.15
N GLU A 265 30.14 14.85 -3.33
CA GLU A 265 30.93 14.70 -4.56
C GLU A 265 31.59 16.00 -5.02
N LEU A 266 30.91 17.14 -4.85
CA LEU A 266 31.38 18.46 -5.28
C LEU A 266 32.10 19.24 -4.16
N ASP A 267 32.24 18.65 -2.97
CA ASP A 267 32.89 19.28 -1.82
C ASP A 267 32.22 20.61 -1.41
N LEU A 268 30.89 20.59 -1.28
CA LEU A 268 30.09 21.78 -0.97
C LEU A 268 29.73 21.88 0.51
N LEU A 269 29.27 20.78 1.11
CA LEU A 269 28.94 20.72 2.54
C LEU A 269 29.08 19.29 3.10
N SER A 270 29.18 19.19 4.41
CA SER A 270 29.19 17.92 5.15
C SER A 270 28.33 18.00 6.41
N PHE A 271 27.97 16.84 6.97
CA PHE A 271 27.24 16.69 8.23
C PHE A 271 27.99 15.76 9.19
N PRO A 272 29.06 16.23 9.87
CA PRO A 272 29.79 15.40 10.82
C PRO A 272 28.92 15.04 12.03
N SER A 273 28.94 13.77 12.42
CA SER A 273 28.17 13.27 13.56
C SER A 273 28.56 13.93 14.89
N GLU A 274 29.81 14.35 15.01
CA GLU A 274 30.44 14.89 16.23
C GLU A 274 29.87 16.26 16.61
N ILE A 275 29.34 17.02 15.64
CA ILE A 275 28.78 18.35 15.91
C ILE A 275 27.27 18.32 16.14
N GLY A 276 26.60 17.22 15.76
CA GLY A 276 25.16 17.02 15.95
C GLY A 276 24.38 16.89 14.63
N GLY A 277 23.34 16.06 14.65
CA GLY A 277 22.46 15.83 13.49
C GLY A 277 21.78 17.12 13.02
N GLY A 278 21.80 17.36 11.70
CA GLY A 278 21.19 18.53 11.08
C GLY A 278 22.08 19.78 11.04
N LEU A 279 23.27 19.75 11.67
CA LEU A 279 24.22 20.86 11.62
C LEU A 279 25.15 20.72 10.43
N ALA A 280 24.87 21.45 9.35
CA ALA A 280 25.69 21.44 8.14
C ALA A 280 26.97 22.29 8.29
N ILE A 281 28.11 21.74 7.92
CA ILE A 281 29.36 22.50 7.74
C ILE A 281 29.50 22.85 6.25
N TRP A 282 29.53 24.15 5.95
CA TRP A 282 29.74 24.65 4.60
C TRP A 282 31.23 24.69 4.28
N HIS A 283 31.64 23.95 3.25
CA HIS A 283 33.02 23.96 2.76
C HIS A 283 33.26 25.22 1.91
N PRO A 284 34.50 25.62 1.60
CA PRO A 284 34.78 26.87 0.89
C PRO A 284 33.98 27.06 -0.42
N LYS A 285 33.77 25.99 -1.20
CA LYS A 285 32.97 26.03 -2.44
C LYS A 285 31.49 26.27 -2.16
N GLY A 286 30.90 25.50 -1.24
CA GLY A 286 29.50 25.69 -0.85
C GLY A 286 29.26 27.04 -0.19
N ALA A 287 30.18 27.50 0.66
CA ALA A 287 30.13 28.83 1.28
C ALA A 287 30.16 29.95 0.23
N THR A 288 30.87 29.76 -0.89
CA THR A 288 30.88 30.72 -2.01
C THR A 288 29.51 30.79 -2.68
N VAL A 289 28.88 29.64 -2.97
CA VAL A 289 27.51 29.59 -3.53
C VAL A 289 26.51 30.26 -2.59
N ARG A 290 26.56 29.90 -1.31
CA ARG A 290 25.72 30.49 -0.27
C ARG A 290 25.90 32.01 -0.19
N ARG A 291 27.14 32.51 -0.17
CA ARG A 291 27.44 33.94 -0.12
C ARG A 291 26.84 34.67 -1.33
N MET A 292 26.97 34.13 -2.54
CA MET A 292 26.38 34.74 -3.74
C MET A 292 24.84 34.84 -3.65
N MET A 293 24.18 33.82 -3.09
CA MET A 293 22.73 33.86 -2.87
C MET A 293 22.33 34.87 -1.79
N GLU A 294 23.08 34.94 -0.69
CA GLU A 294 22.85 35.90 0.39
C GLU A 294 23.06 37.34 -0.09
N ASP A 295 24.15 37.62 -0.82
CA ASP A 295 24.47 38.95 -1.37
C ASP A 295 23.36 39.39 -2.33
N TYR A 296 22.94 38.52 -3.25
CA TYR A 296 21.82 38.80 -4.15
C TYR A 296 20.52 39.15 -3.41
N SER A 297 20.21 38.41 -2.35
CA SER A 297 19.03 38.68 -1.52
C SER A 297 19.13 40.03 -0.81
N ARG A 298 20.31 40.40 -0.29
CA ARG A 298 20.56 41.69 0.38
C ARG A 298 20.51 42.88 -0.57
N GLU A 299 20.88 42.69 -1.82
CA GLU A 299 20.79 43.75 -2.83
C GLU A 299 19.35 44.03 -3.25
N ARG A 300 18.48 43.01 -3.19
CA ARG A 300 17.10 43.09 -3.68
C ARG A 300 16.08 43.51 -2.62
N HIS A 301 16.38 43.31 -1.33
CA HIS A 301 15.49 43.53 -0.20
C HIS A 301 16.10 44.51 0.79
#